data_AF-A0A955NHI1-F1
#
_entry.id   AF-A0A955NHI1-F1
#
_cell.length_a   1.000
_cell.length_b   1.000
_cell.length_c   1.000
_cell.angle_alpha   90.00
_cell.angle_beta   90.00
_cell.angle_gamma   90.00
#
_symmetry.space_group_name_H-M   'P 1'
#
loop_
_entity.id
_entity.type
_entity.pdbx_description
1 polymer ?
#
loop_
_entity_poly.entity_id
_entity_poly.type
_entity_poly.pdbx_seq_one_letter_code
_entity_poly.pdbx_strand_id
1 'polypeptide(L)'
;MPKTVESERFVLKDSEGNPKAVLGVDHEGSPQLLMIGKTGQIRISLLVDGEDEPSVVLSDPTGGRRIEVSVLQSGVPSVNLYDIDGNTRATLNVANNGAPYLGLIDSRGNLRSVVCLYEDGEPVVQLFDEEKKPIFRAPQKSSFIA
;
A
#
# COMPACT_ATOMS: atom_id res chain seq x y z
N MET A 1 19.61 13.43 -33.99
CA MET A 1 18.75 13.83 -32.87
C MET A 1 19.34 13.25 -31.59
N PRO A 2 19.29 13.96 -30.44
CA PRO A 2 19.60 13.35 -29.15
C PRO A 2 18.62 12.20 -28.87
N LYS A 3 19.08 11.17 -28.15
CA LYS A 3 18.25 10.02 -27.72
C LYS A 3 17.79 10.13 -26.26
N THR A 4 18.34 11.09 -25.52
CA THR A 4 18.13 11.31 -24.09
C THR A 4 17.71 12.77 -23.90
N VAL A 5 16.87 13.02 -22.89
CA VAL A 5 16.61 14.36 -22.35
C VAL A 5 16.92 14.28 -20.86
N GLU A 6 17.85 15.10 -20.40
CA GLU A 6 18.26 15.19 -19.00
C GLU A 6 17.62 16.42 -18.36
N SER A 7 16.94 16.24 -17.23
CA SER A 7 16.30 17.30 -16.47
C SER A 7 15.94 16.82 -15.07
N GLU A 8 16.10 17.69 -14.08
CA GLU A 8 15.64 17.46 -12.70
C GLU A 8 14.10 17.44 -12.59
N ARG A 9 13.39 18.07 -13.54
CA ARG A 9 11.93 18.26 -13.47
C ARG A 9 11.27 18.49 -14.84
N PHE A 10 10.45 17.54 -15.27
CA PHE A 10 9.50 17.71 -16.37
C PHE A 10 8.09 18.00 -15.82
N VAL A 11 7.40 19.01 -16.40
CA VAL A 11 6.04 19.40 -15.99
C VAL A 11 5.11 19.37 -17.20
N LEU A 12 4.20 18.40 -17.23
CA LEU A 12 3.10 18.37 -18.18
C LEU A 12 2.02 19.38 -17.76
N LYS A 13 1.60 20.23 -18.71
CA LYS A 13 0.54 21.23 -18.52
C LYS A 13 -0.62 21.00 -19.48
N ASP A 14 -1.80 21.49 -19.13
CA ASP A 14 -2.92 21.63 -20.07
C ASP A 14 -2.82 22.92 -20.90
N SER A 15 -3.82 23.16 -21.76
CA SER A 15 -3.92 24.35 -22.62
C SER A 15 -4.11 25.68 -21.88
N GLU A 16 -4.48 25.63 -20.60
CA GLU A 16 -4.60 26.81 -19.72
C GLU A 16 -3.29 27.06 -18.95
N GLY A 17 -2.33 26.14 -19.03
CA GLY A 17 -1.04 26.20 -18.34
C GLY A 17 -1.03 25.57 -16.95
N ASN A 18 -2.14 24.96 -16.51
CA ASN A 18 -2.22 24.26 -15.23
C ASN A 18 -1.40 22.96 -15.28
N PRO A 19 -0.61 22.60 -14.27
CA PRO A 19 0.10 21.33 -14.24
C PRO A 19 -0.89 20.15 -14.12
N LYS A 20 -0.55 19.05 -14.80
CA LYS A 20 -1.33 17.79 -14.83
C LYS A 20 -0.48 16.57 -14.50
N ALA A 21 0.81 16.61 -14.80
CA ALA A 21 1.78 15.65 -14.27
C ALA A 21 3.13 16.31 -14.01
N VAL A 22 3.88 15.77 -13.06
CA VAL A 22 5.28 16.15 -12.77
C VAL A 22 6.10 14.88 -12.68
N LEU A 23 7.17 14.79 -13.47
CA LEU A 23 8.24 13.79 -13.30
C LEU A 23 9.48 14.54 -12.82
N GLY A 24 10.15 14.05 -11.79
CA GLY A 24 11.40 14.64 -11.30
C GLY A 24 11.78 14.15 -9.91
N VAL A 25 12.70 14.88 -9.28
CA VAL A 25 13.11 14.64 -7.89
C VAL A 25 12.34 15.60 -6.96
N ASP A 26 12.13 15.20 -5.70
CA ASP A 26 11.63 16.07 -4.63
C ASP A 26 12.76 16.85 -3.91
N HIS A 27 12.52 17.36 -2.70
CA HIS A 27 13.53 18.10 -1.93
C HIS A 27 14.41 17.23 -1.02
N GLU A 28 14.03 15.97 -0.75
CA GLU A 28 14.85 15.00 0.00
C GLU A 28 15.73 14.14 -0.92
N GLY A 29 15.47 14.15 -2.23
CA GLY A 29 16.18 13.34 -3.23
C GLY A 29 15.35 12.19 -3.80
N SER A 30 14.08 12.07 -3.40
CA SER A 30 13.17 10.99 -3.80
C SER A 30 12.67 11.18 -5.25
N PRO A 31 12.85 10.19 -6.15
CA PRO A 31 12.33 10.25 -7.51
C PRO A 31 10.82 9.99 -7.53
N GLN A 32 10.08 10.82 -8.28
CA GLN A 32 8.62 10.80 -8.29
C GLN A 32 8.00 11.13 -9.66
N LEU A 33 6.88 10.46 -9.94
CA LEU A 33 5.88 10.82 -10.96
C LEU A 33 4.55 11.12 -10.25
N LEU A 34 4.14 12.38 -10.26
CA LEU A 34 2.89 12.86 -9.68
C LEU A 34 1.85 13.12 -10.77
N MET A 35 0.61 12.69 -10.55
CA MET A 35 -0.55 13.04 -11.38
C MET A 35 -1.48 13.97 -10.61
N ILE A 36 -1.79 15.12 -11.21
CA ILE A 36 -2.45 16.26 -10.55
C ILE A 36 -3.92 16.36 -11.00
N GLY A 37 -4.81 16.45 -10.02
CA GLY A 37 -6.25 16.55 -10.19
C GLY A 37 -6.73 17.93 -10.67
N LYS A 38 -8.02 18.03 -10.98
CA LYS A 38 -8.63 19.26 -11.53
C LYS A 38 -8.53 20.49 -10.62
N THR A 39 -8.37 20.30 -9.30
CA THR A 39 -8.22 21.42 -8.34
C THR A 39 -6.82 21.48 -7.74
N GLY A 40 -5.80 20.98 -8.46
CA GLY A 40 -4.39 21.14 -8.10
C GLY A 40 -3.84 20.16 -7.06
N GLN A 41 -4.66 19.30 -6.46
CA GLN A 41 -4.17 18.27 -5.53
C GLN A 41 -3.50 17.11 -6.28
N ILE A 42 -2.54 16.45 -5.66
CA ILE A 42 -2.00 15.17 -6.15
C ILE A 42 -3.09 14.10 -5.97
N ARG A 43 -3.30 13.27 -7.00
CA ARG A 43 -4.31 12.18 -7.01
C ARG A 43 -3.70 10.80 -7.20
N ILE A 44 -2.55 10.71 -7.88
CA ILE A 44 -1.74 9.51 -7.99
C ILE A 44 -0.28 9.94 -7.79
N SER A 45 0.47 9.18 -7.00
CA SER A 45 1.93 9.25 -6.95
C SER A 45 2.51 7.89 -7.30
N LEU A 46 3.57 7.87 -8.10
CA LEU A 46 4.52 6.76 -8.21
C LEU A 46 5.86 7.33 -7.73
N LEU A 47 6.44 6.77 -6.67
CA LEU A 47 7.65 7.30 -6.04
C LEU A 47 8.53 6.18 -5.48
N VAL A 48 9.78 6.52 -5.17
CA VAL A 48 10.61 5.82 -4.18
C VAL A 48 10.84 6.81 -3.06
N ASP A 49 10.62 6.43 -1.80
CA ASP A 49 10.75 7.34 -0.66
C ASP A 49 12.17 7.37 -0.07
N GLY A 50 12.34 8.08 1.07
CA GLY A 50 13.62 8.24 1.74
C GLY A 50 14.19 6.97 2.38
N GLU A 51 13.41 5.88 2.47
CA GLU A 51 13.83 4.57 2.97
C GLU A 51 14.11 3.56 1.84
N ASP A 52 14.14 4.04 0.58
CA ASP A 52 14.22 3.27 -0.68
C ASP A 52 12.99 2.38 -0.93
N GLU A 53 11.81 2.69 -0.35
CA GLU A 53 10.57 1.95 -0.58
C GLU A 53 9.85 2.43 -1.85
N PRO A 54 9.77 1.63 -2.94
CA PRO A 54 8.98 1.98 -4.12
C PRO A 54 7.47 1.84 -3.82
N SER A 55 6.69 2.88 -4.12
CA SER A 55 5.25 2.88 -3.89
C SER A 55 4.42 3.55 -5.01
N VAL A 56 3.17 3.09 -5.14
CA VAL A 56 2.10 3.72 -5.92
C VAL A 56 0.97 4.08 -4.96
N VAL A 57 0.73 5.37 -4.79
CA VAL A 57 -0.29 5.94 -3.89
C VAL A 57 -1.47 6.49 -4.69
N LEU A 58 -2.69 6.17 -4.28
CA LEU A 58 -3.92 6.79 -4.77
C LEU A 58 -4.55 7.64 -3.65
N SER A 59 -4.73 8.93 -3.92
CA SER A 59 -5.28 9.90 -2.96
C SER A 59 -6.72 10.30 -3.29
N ASP A 60 -7.45 10.76 -2.27
CA ASP A 60 -8.80 11.33 -2.37
C ASP A 60 -8.78 12.82 -2.86
N PRO A 61 -9.93 13.52 -2.92
CA PRO A 61 -9.98 14.93 -3.29
C PRO A 61 -9.33 15.91 -2.30
N THR A 62 -9.09 15.56 -1.03
CA THR A 62 -8.38 16.43 -0.06
C THR A 62 -6.86 16.20 -0.09
N GLY A 63 -6.41 15.09 -0.67
CA GLY A 63 -5.02 14.69 -0.81
C GLY A 63 -4.62 13.51 0.08
N GLY A 64 -5.50 13.06 0.98
CA GLY A 64 -5.23 11.92 1.86
C GLY A 64 -5.09 10.61 1.10
N ARG A 65 -4.07 9.80 1.42
CA ARG A 65 -3.89 8.47 0.82
C ARG A 65 -5.08 7.58 1.15
N ARG A 66 -5.51 6.79 0.16
CA ARG A 66 -6.64 5.85 0.26
C ARG A 66 -6.23 4.42 -0.07
N ILE A 67 -5.33 4.27 -1.04
CA ILE A 67 -4.74 3.01 -1.46
C ILE A 67 -3.24 3.24 -1.64
N GLU A 68 -2.43 2.29 -1.20
CA GLU A 68 -0.98 2.26 -1.40
C GLU A 68 -0.58 0.86 -1.84
N VAL A 69 0.24 0.75 -2.88
CA VAL A 69 0.88 -0.49 -3.33
C VAL A 69 2.38 -0.26 -3.22
N SER A 70 3.07 -0.99 -2.35
CA SER A 70 4.49 -0.77 -2.07
C SER A 70 5.29 -2.07 -1.99
N VAL A 71 6.61 -1.95 -2.03
CA VAL A 71 7.53 -2.97 -1.50
C VAL A 71 8.27 -2.34 -0.33
N LEU A 72 8.11 -2.93 0.86
CA LEU A 72 8.79 -2.44 2.07
C LEU A 72 10.30 -2.70 1.98
N GLN A 73 11.10 -1.98 2.78
CA GLN A 73 12.56 -2.12 2.85
C GLN A 73 13.01 -3.55 3.22
N SER A 74 12.13 -4.35 3.85
CA SER A 74 12.33 -5.79 4.11
C SER A 74 12.14 -6.71 2.88
N GLY A 75 11.80 -6.15 1.71
CA GLY A 75 11.41 -6.88 0.50
C GLY A 75 9.95 -7.35 0.47
N VAL A 76 9.12 -6.96 1.46
CA VAL A 76 7.72 -7.38 1.56
C VAL A 76 6.83 -6.57 0.61
N PRO A 77 6.19 -7.19 -0.41
CA PRO A 77 5.17 -6.51 -1.20
C PRO A 77 3.90 -6.33 -0.36
N SER A 78 3.31 -5.14 -0.41
CA SER A 78 2.08 -4.80 0.33
C SER A 78 1.09 -3.98 -0.51
N VAL A 79 -0.20 -4.16 -0.22
CA VAL A 79 -1.31 -3.33 -0.71
C VAL A 79 -2.17 -2.95 0.48
N ASN A 80 -2.24 -1.66 0.81
CA ASN A 80 -2.89 -1.14 2.01
C ASN A 80 -4.06 -0.22 1.65
N LEU A 81 -5.16 -0.33 2.39
CA LEU A 81 -6.34 0.56 2.29
C LEU A 81 -6.49 1.40 3.56
N TYR A 82 -6.73 2.71 3.42
CA TYR A 82 -6.72 3.67 4.53
C TYR A 82 -8.07 4.38 4.71
N ASP A 83 -8.56 4.47 5.95
CA ASP A 83 -9.75 5.28 6.30
C ASP A 83 -9.45 6.78 6.35
N ILE A 84 -10.51 7.59 6.46
CA ILE A 84 -10.47 9.05 6.30
C ILE A 84 -9.36 9.71 7.12
N ASP A 85 -9.14 9.24 8.35
CA ASP A 85 -8.15 9.73 9.32
C ASP A 85 -6.72 9.20 9.08
N GLY A 86 -6.54 8.28 8.13
CA GLY A 86 -5.25 7.76 7.68
C GLY A 86 -4.86 6.38 8.23
N ASN A 87 -5.76 5.66 8.90
CA ASN A 87 -5.46 4.35 9.51
C ASN A 87 -5.58 3.22 8.50
N THR A 88 -4.65 2.28 8.48
CA THR A 88 -4.73 1.06 7.64
C THR A 88 -5.87 0.16 8.09
N ARG A 89 -6.86 -0.09 7.23
CA ARG A 89 -8.08 -0.87 7.52
C ARG A 89 -8.14 -2.22 6.84
N ALA A 90 -7.41 -2.39 5.74
CA ALA A 90 -7.14 -3.68 5.13
C ALA A 90 -5.72 -3.71 4.57
N THR A 91 -5.11 -4.89 4.55
CA THR A 91 -3.78 -5.12 3.97
C THR A 91 -3.72 -6.46 3.25
N LEU A 92 -3.18 -6.50 2.04
CA LEU A 92 -2.84 -7.70 1.27
C LEU A 92 -1.31 -7.70 1.10
N ASN A 93 -0.66 -8.76 1.54
CA ASN A 93 0.76 -8.76 1.92
C ASN A 93 1.40 -10.14 1.64
N VAL A 94 2.72 -10.21 1.48
CA VAL A 94 3.47 -11.48 1.52
C VAL A 94 4.57 -11.36 2.57
N ALA A 95 4.49 -12.16 3.63
CA ALA A 95 5.38 -12.04 4.78
C ALA A 95 6.80 -12.54 4.48
N ASN A 96 7.77 -12.23 5.35
CA ASN A 96 9.20 -12.57 5.16
C ASN A 96 9.48 -14.08 4.94
N ASN A 97 8.55 -14.96 5.33
CA ASN A 97 8.60 -16.42 5.13
C ASN A 97 7.89 -16.89 3.84
N GLY A 98 7.45 -15.97 2.98
CA GLY A 98 6.72 -16.25 1.73
C GLY A 98 5.21 -16.46 1.90
N ALA A 99 4.67 -16.41 3.13
CA ALA A 99 3.25 -16.60 3.38
C ALA A 99 2.40 -15.41 2.87
N PRO A 100 1.45 -15.59 1.93
CA PRO A 100 0.52 -14.54 1.57
C PRO A 100 -0.52 -14.33 2.69
N TYR A 101 -0.84 -13.08 3.01
CA TYR A 101 -1.86 -12.70 3.99
C TYR A 101 -2.80 -11.61 3.48
N LEU A 102 -4.06 -11.67 3.91
CA LEU A 102 -5.09 -10.65 3.78
C LEU A 102 -5.64 -10.37 5.17
N GLY A 103 -5.42 -9.16 5.71
CA GLY A 103 -5.88 -8.76 7.03
C GLY A 103 -6.94 -7.64 6.97
N LEU A 104 -7.92 -7.67 7.88
CA LEU A 104 -8.83 -6.54 8.16
C LEU A 104 -8.60 -6.02 9.58
N ILE A 105 -8.61 -4.70 9.74
CA ILE A 105 -8.15 -3.99 10.94
C ILE A 105 -9.25 -3.03 11.47
N ASP A 106 -9.45 -2.98 12.78
CA ASP A 106 -10.41 -2.06 13.41
C ASP A 106 -9.87 -0.62 13.56
N SER A 107 -10.73 0.32 13.99
CA SER A 107 -10.35 1.74 14.16
C SER A 107 -9.42 2.01 15.35
N ARG A 108 -9.02 0.97 16.10
CA ARG A 108 -7.99 1.04 17.14
C ARG A 108 -6.68 0.35 16.69
N GLY A 109 -6.58 -0.06 15.42
CA GLY A 109 -5.41 -0.72 14.86
C GLY A 109 -5.31 -2.22 15.15
N ASN A 110 -6.38 -2.88 15.64
CA ASN A 110 -6.33 -4.32 15.92
C ASN A 110 -6.73 -5.15 14.69
N LEU A 111 -5.95 -6.18 14.36
CA LEU A 111 -6.33 -7.20 13.37
C LEU A 111 -7.57 -7.96 13.85
N ARG A 112 -8.66 -7.94 13.06
CA ARG A 112 -9.95 -8.58 13.40
C ARG A 112 -10.28 -9.80 12.56
N SER A 113 -9.70 -9.91 11.37
CA SER A 113 -9.72 -11.13 10.58
C SER A 113 -8.45 -11.27 9.76
N VAL A 114 -8.02 -12.50 9.52
CA VAL A 114 -6.98 -12.84 8.55
C VAL A 114 -7.41 -13.99 7.66
N VAL A 115 -7.02 -13.93 6.39
CA VAL A 115 -6.96 -15.07 5.47
C VAL A 115 -5.51 -15.20 5.01
N CYS A 116 -4.85 -16.32 5.26
CA CYS A 116 -3.46 -16.54 4.87
C CYS A 116 -3.17 -18.03 4.60
N LEU A 117 -1.94 -18.31 4.15
CA LEU A 117 -1.35 -19.65 4.24
C LEU A 117 -0.32 -19.65 5.39
N TYR A 118 -0.03 -20.81 5.98
CA TYR A 118 1.19 -21.02 6.77
C TYR A 118 2.36 -21.44 5.85
N GLU A 119 3.57 -21.57 6.43
CA GLU A 119 4.80 -21.96 5.72
C GLU A 119 4.74 -23.36 5.08
N ASP A 120 3.92 -24.25 5.64
CA ASP A 120 3.63 -25.60 5.10
C ASP A 120 2.55 -25.58 4.00
N GLY A 121 1.97 -24.42 3.71
CA GLY A 121 0.87 -24.25 2.76
C GLY A 121 -0.52 -24.54 3.33
N GLU A 122 -0.69 -24.86 4.63
CA GLU A 122 -2.03 -24.95 5.24
C GLU A 122 -2.76 -23.60 5.07
N PRO A 123 -3.91 -23.54 4.36
CA PRO A 123 -4.72 -22.33 4.32
C PRO A 123 -5.41 -22.11 5.66
N VAL A 124 -5.59 -20.85 6.06
CA VAL A 124 -6.35 -20.51 7.27
C VAL A 124 -7.13 -19.21 7.13
N VAL A 125 -8.34 -19.22 7.69
CA VAL A 125 -9.16 -18.05 8.00
C VAL A 125 -9.31 -17.97 9.51
N GLN A 126 -8.99 -16.83 10.12
CA GLN A 126 -9.24 -16.58 11.55
C GLN A 126 -10.01 -15.27 11.77
N LEU A 127 -10.86 -15.24 12.80
CA LEU A 127 -11.50 -14.02 13.32
C LEU A 127 -11.09 -13.82 14.77
N PHE A 128 -10.93 -12.55 15.20
CA PHE A 128 -10.46 -12.18 16.53
C PHE A 128 -11.45 -11.27 17.28
N ASP A 129 -11.51 -11.40 18.61
CA ASP A 129 -12.24 -10.48 19.50
C ASP A 129 -11.48 -9.17 19.77
N GLU A 130 -12.01 -8.30 20.65
CA GLU A 130 -11.34 -7.05 21.05
C GLU A 130 -10.09 -7.27 21.91
N GLU A 131 -9.93 -8.46 22.51
CA GLU A 131 -8.74 -8.87 23.26
C GLU A 131 -7.71 -9.59 22.36
N LYS A 132 -7.92 -9.59 21.04
CA LYS A 132 -7.09 -10.25 20.01
C LYS A 132 -7.06 -11.79 20.12
N LYS A 133 -8.01 -12.39 20.84
CA LYS A 133 -8.15 -13.85 20.94
C LYS A 133 -8.91 -14.40 19.72
N PRO A 134 -8.51 -15.55 19.15
CA PRO A 134 -9.21 -16.13 18.02
C PRO A 134 -10.57 -16.71 18.44
N ILE A 135 -11.65 -16.14 17.91
CA ILE A 135 -13.05 -16.60 18.13
C ILE A 135 -13.53 -17.53 17.00
N PHE A 136 -12.80 -17.61 15.89
CA PHE A 136 -13.05 -18.54 14.79
C PHE A 136 -11.73 -18.95 14.14
N ARG A 137 -11.63 -20.21 13.70
CA ARG A 137 -10.57 -20.72 12.81
C ARG A 137 -11.18 -21.75 11.84
N ALA A 138 -10.92 -21.60 10.55
CA ALA A 138 -11.17 -22.60 9.53
C ALA A 138 -9.94 -22.77 8.61
N PRO A 139 -9.55 -24.00 8.23
CA PRO A 139 -10.00 -25.27 8.78
C PRO A 139 -9.61 -25.37 10.25
N GLN A 140 -10.32 -26.20 11.02
CA GLN A 140 -9.79 -26.66 12.30
C GLN A 140 -8.72 -27.72 12.00
N LYS A 141 -7.59 -27.73 12.74
CA LYS A 141 -6.62 -28.83 12.58
C LYS A 141 -7.35 -30.13 12.92
N SER A 142 -7.44 -31.04 11.96
CA SER A 142 -8.17 -32.29 12.14
C SER A 142 -7.45 -33.14 13.18
N SER A 143 -8.11 -33.38 14.31
CA SER A 143 -7.61 -34.26 15.37
C SER A 143 -7.72 -35.72 14.95
N PHE A 144 -6.93 -36.12 13.95
CA PHE A 144 -6.63 -37.51 13.65
C PHE A 144 -5.76 -38.07 14.77
N ILE A 145 -6.44 -38.48 15.85
CA ILE A 145 -5.89 -39.44 16.80
C ILE A 145 -5.82 -40.78 16.05
N ALA A 146 -4.62 -41.34 15.96
CA ALA A 146 -4.36 -42.69 15.46
C ALA A 146 -4.30 -43.69 16.62
#